data_AF-A0A7R9K320-F1
#
_entry.id   AF-A0A7R9K320-F1
#
_cell.length_a   1.000
_cell.length_b   1.000
_cell.length_c   1.000
_cell.angle_alpha   90.00
_cell.angle_beta   90.00
_cell.angle_gamma   90.00
#
_symmetry.space_group_name_H-M   'P 1'
#
loop_
_entity.id
_entity.type
_entity.pdbx_description
1 polymer ?
#
loop_
_entity_poly.entity_id
_entity_poly.type
_entity_poly.pdbx_seq_one_letter_code
_entity_poly.pdbx_strand_id
1 'polypeptide(L)'
;QTSGPKNPRWPFFSEFVNYLVDIHNSGEPFDMHWTPITEFCTPCQVNFHLIAKFETLQEDQNYLIHMSGLQDIIKPEWKNPAKGYSTNKLVASYYSQLTKMQILQLYNIYRYDFELFDYTLDGYLDHGTTEATDRDDPTT
;
A
#
# COMPACT_ATOMS: atom_id res chain seq x y z
N GLN A 1 3.51 -9.52 -41.38
CA GLN A 1 3.16 -10.12 -40.08
C GLN A 1 3.71 -9.22 -39.00
N THR A 2 2.89 -8.35 -38.43
CA THR A 2 3.28 -7.39 -37.39
C THR A 2 3.07 -8.07 -36.04
N SER A 3 4.15 -8.31 -35.32
CA SER A 3 4.12 -8.77 -33.93
C SER A 3 3.47 -7.70 -33.06
N GLY A 4 2.25 -7.96 -32.57
CA GLY A 4 1.59 -7.12 -31.57
C GLY A 4 2.41 -7.01 -30.28
N PRO A 5 2.09 -6.05 -29.40
CA PRO A 5 2.83 -5.86 -28.15
C PRO A 5 2.76 -7.14 -27.33
N LYS A 6 3.93 -7.61 -26.88
CA LYS A 6 4.04 -8.79 -26.04
C LYS A 6 3.68 -8.39 -24.63
N ASN A 7 2.59 -8.94 -24.09
CA ASN A 7 2.27 -8.79 -22.67
C ASN A 7 3.48 -9.25 -21.83
N PRO A 8 3.79 -8.54 -20.72
CA PRO A 8 4.86 -8.94 -19.82
C PRO A 8 4.60 -10.34 -19.25
N ARG A 9 5.67 -11.06 -18.90
CA ARG A 9 5.57 -12.41 -18.30
C ARG A 9 5.16 -12.38 -16.82
N TRP A 10 5.03 -11.19 -16.23
CA TRP A 10 4.70 -10.97 -14.83
C TRP A 10 3.37 -10.22 -14.72
N PRO A 11 2.61 -10.43 -13.63
CA PRO A 11 1.32 -9.77 -13.46
C PRO A 11 1.47 -8.26 -13.33
N PHE A 12 0.52 -7.53 -13.87
CA PHE A 12 0.32 -6.12 -13.60
C PHE A 12 -0.22 -5.92 -12.18
N PHE A 13 -0.07 -4.69 -11.66
CA PHE A 13 -0.56 -4.37 -10.33
C PHE A 13 -2.09 -4.49 -10.22
N SER A 14 -2.82 -4.12 -11.26
CA SER A 14 -4.29 -4.29 -11.32
C SER A 14 -4.72 -5.76 -11.27
N GLU A 15 -3.98 -6.66 -11.93
CA GLU A 15 -4.22 -8.11 -11.87
C GLU A 15 -3.96 -8.64 -10.46
N PHE A 16 -2.90 -8.16 -9.80
CA PHE A 16 -2.63 -8.51 -8.40
C PHE A 16 -3.77 -8.04 -7.48
N VAL A 17 -4.30 -6.82 -7.65
CA VAL A 17 -5.45 -6.34 -6.85
C VAL A 17 -6.69 -7.20 -7.09
N ASN A 18 -6.98 -7.56 -8.33
CA ASN A 18 -8.11 -8.45 -8.64
C ASN A 18 -7.94 -9.83 -7.97
N TYR A 19 -6.73 -10.38 -8.00
CA TYR A 19 -6.42 -11.63 -7.30
C TYR A 19 -6.70 -11.56 -5.79
N LEU A 20 -6.36 -10.44 -5.12
CA LEU A 20 -6.70 -10.25 -3.71
C LEU A 20 -8.21 -10.20 -3.47
N VAL A 21 -8.93 -9.51 -4.35
CA VAL A 21 -10.40 -9.42 -4.30
C VAL A 21 -11.04 -10.80 -4.50
N ASP A 22 -10.51 -11.60 -5.43
CA ASP A 22 -11.03 -12.94 -5.70
C ASP A 22 -10.82 -13.88 -4.51
N ILE A 23 -9.64 -13.85 -3.87
CA ILE A 23 -9.37 -14.60 -2.62
C ILE A 23 -10.36 -14.19 -1.52
N HIS A 24 -10.54 -12.88 -1.33
CA HIS A 24 -11.48 -12.38 -0.31
C HIS A 24 -12.90 -12.87 -0.55
N ASN A 25 -13.36 -12.80 -1.80
CA ASN A 25 -14.72 -13.21 -2.19
C ASN A 25 -14.92 -14.73 -2.10
N SER A 26 -13.88 -15.53 -2.34
CA SER A 26 -13.94 -16.99 -2.18
C SER A 26 -13.84 -17.44 -0.72
N GLY A 27 -13.46 -16.54 0.20
CA GLY A 27 -13.22 -16.85 1.61
C GLY A 27 -11.97 -17.69 1.84
N GLU A 28 -11.04 -17.67 0.88
CA GLU A 28 -9.74 -18.33 1.01
C GLU A 28 -8.82 -17.53 1.94
N PRO A 29 -7.90 -18.20 2.66
CA PRO A 29 -6.95 -17.51 3.52
C PRO A 29 -5.96 -16.69 2.69
N PHE A 30 -5.69 -15.48 3.15
CA PHE A 30 -4.64 -14.63 2.59
C PHE A 30 -3.26 -15.19 2.91
N ASP A 31 -2.29 -14.95 2.03
CA ASP A 31 -0.88 -15.14 2.37
C ASP A 31 -0.46 -14.11 3.43
N MET A 32 0.50 -14.50 4.28
CA MET A 32 1.02 -13.66 5.36
C MET A 32 1.57 -12.29 4.90
N HIS A 33 1.96 -12.14 3.64
CA HIS A 33 2.52 -10.88 3.11
C HIS A 33 1.45 -9.83 2.78
N TRP A 34 0.19 -10.23 2.56
CA TRP A 34 -0.90 -9.32 2.15
C TRP A 34 -2.19 -9.51 2.93
N THR A 35 -2.22 -10.38 3.94
CA THR A 35 -3.32 -10.42 4.91
C THR A 35 -3.46 -9.07 5.65
N PRO A 36 -4.69 -8.62 5.98
CA PRO A 36 -4.88 -7.47 6.85
C PRO A 36 -4.17 -7.63 8.19
N ILE A 37 -3.61 -6.55 8.74
CA ILE A 37 -2.89 -6.55 10.02
C ILE A 37 -3.83 -6.83 11.18
N THR A 38 -5.06 -6.33 11.09
CA THR A 38 -6.13 -6.63 12.05
C THR A 38 -6.41 -8.12 12.18
N GLU A 39 -6.23 -8.89 11.10
CA GLU A 39 -6.37 -10.35 11.08
C GLU A 39 -5.07 -11.06 11.48
N PHE A 40 -3.92 -10.55 11.05
CA PHE A 40 -2.63 -11.22 11.26
C PHE A 40 -2.06 -11.09 12.67
N CYS A 41 -2.14 -9.89 13.27
CA CYS A 41 -1.42 -9.56 14.50
C CYS A 41 -2.33 -9.17 15.68
N THR A 42 -3.65 -9.11 15.49
CA THR A 42 -4.61 -8.69 16.53
C THR A 42 -4.12 -7.50 17.37
N PRO A 43 -3.78 -6.35 16.73
CA PRO A 43 -3.07 -5.24 17.37
C PRO A 43 -3.75 -4.69 18.63
N CYS A 44 -5.07 -4.85 18.75
CA CYS A 44 -5.84 -4.48 19.95
C CYS A 44 -5.42 -5.23 21.22
N GLN A 45 -4.67 -6.33 21.11
CA GLN A 45 -4.16 -7.10 22.25
C GLN A 45 -2.81 -6.59 22.77
N VAL A 46 -2.18 -5.64 22.08
CA VAL A 46 -0.87 -5.11 22.43
C VAL A 46 -1.00 -3.62 22.75
N ASN A 47 -0.42 -3.21 23.88
CA ASN A 47 -0.38 -1.80 24.27
C ASN A 47 0.82 -1.10 23.62
N PHE A 48 0.64 -0.63 22.39
CA PHE A 48 1.69 0.10 21.67
C PHE A 48 1.91 1.49 22.27
N HIS A 49 3.17 1.84 22.49
CA HIS A 49 3.57 3.19 22.92
C HIS A 49 3.76 4.15 21.74
N LEU A 50 4.02 3.61 20.55
CA LEU A 50 4.26 4.36 19.31
C LEU A 50 3.88 3.49 18.11
N ILE A 51 3.25 4.12 17.11
CA ILE A 51 3.06 3.58 15.76
C ILE A 51 3.79 4.53 14.82
N ALA A 52 4.76 4.02 14.04
CA ALA A 52 5.53 4.80 13.08
C ALA A 52 5.04 4.52 11.65
N LYS A 53 5.04 5.55 10.80
CA LYS A 53 4.58 5.51 9.41
C LYS A 53 5.73 5.77 8.46
N PHE A 54 5.72 5.12 7.29
CA PHE A 54 6.80 5.31 6.31
C PHE A 54 6.79 6.71 5.70
N GLU A 55 5.61 7.32 5.60
CA GLU A 55 5.38 8.66 5.06
C GLU A 55 6.00 9.75 5.93
N THR A 56 6.04 9.53 7.25
CA THR A 56 6.58 10.45 8.27
C THR A 56 7.78 9.88 9.01
N LEU A 57 8.45 8.87 8.42
CA LEU A 57 9.44 8.05 9.12
C LEU A 57 10.60 8.86 9.74
N GLN A 58 11.01 9.96 9.10
CA GLN A 58 12.04 10.83 9.65
C GLN A 58 11.59 11.53 10.95
N GLU A 59 10.35 12.00 10.97
CA GLU A 59 9.74 12.65 12.14
C GLU A 59 9.53 11.63 13.26
N ASP A 60 9.04 10.45 12.92
CA ASP A 60 8.81 9.36 13.88
C ASP A 60 10.12 8.86 14.51
N GLN A 61 11.21 8.77 13.73
CA GLN A 61 12.53 8.43 14.27
C GLN A 61 13.04 9.48 15.27
N ASN A 62 12.91 10.77 14.93
CA ASN A 62 13.29 11.85 15.83
C ASN A 62 12.46 11.81 17.12
N TYR A 63 11.15 11.61 17.00
CA TYR A 63 10.25 11.50 18.13
C TYR A 63 10.63 10.34 19.06
N LEU A 64 10.92 9.17 18.50
CA LEU A 64 11.35 8.00 19.27
C LEU A 64 12.68 8.24 20.00
N ILE A 65 13.67 8.86 19.34
CA ILE A 65 14.96 9.19 19.95
C ILE A 65 14.74 10.14 21.15
N HIS A 66 13.94 11.17 21.00
CA HIS A 66 13.61 12.10 22.09
C HIS A 66 12.82 11.42 23.22
N MET A 67 11.81 10.61 22.90
CA MET A 67 11.04 9.85 23.88
C MET A 67 11.93 8.93 24.72
N SER A 68 12.96 8.33 24.11
CA SER A 68 13.90 7.44 24.78
C SER A 68 15.01 8.16 25.58
N GLY A 69 15.12 9.49 25.50
CA GLY A 69 16.18 10.26 26.15
C GLY A 69 17.58 10.07 25.54
N LEU A 70 17.65 9.57 24.29
CA LEU A 70 18.90 9.21 23.62
C LEU A 70 19.38 10.28 22.61
N GLN A 71 18.79 11.48 22.61
CA GLN A 71 19.09 12.53 21.63
C GLN A 71 20.56 12.99 21.62
N ASP A 72 21.27 12.81 22.73
CA ASP A 72 22.68 13.17 22.87
C ASP A 72 23.64 12.03 22.49
N ILE A 73 23.10 10.82 22.24
CA ILE A 73 23.84 9.59 21.96
C ILE A 73 23.62 9.13 20.52
N ILE A 74 22.39 9.24 20.01
CA ILE A 74 21.97 8.71 18.72
C ILE A 74 21.36 9.84 17.89
N LYS A 75 21.69 9.84 16.60
CA LYS A 75 21.02 10.68 15.59
C LYS A 75 20.45 9.78 14.50
N PRO A 76 19.33 10.17 13.86
CA PRO A 76 18.81 9.42 12.72
C PRO A 76 19.85 9.39 11.60
N GLU A 77 20.18 8.20 11.12
CA GLU A 77 21.08 8.01 9.98
C GLU A 77 20.38 7.19 8.90
N TRP A 78 20.30 7.76 7.69
CA TRP A 78 19.77 7.06 6.52
C TRP A 78 20.87 6.24 5.86
N LYS A 79 21.08 5.01 6.33
CA LYS A 79 22.09 4.09 5.76
C LYS A 79 21.63 3.40 4.47
N ASN A 80 20.32 3.22 4.32
CA ASN A 80 19.68 2.66 3.13
C ASN A 80 18.61 3.62 2.62
N PRO A 81 18.97 4.83 2.15
CA PRO A 81 17.99 5.69 1.52
C PRO A 81 17.42 4.92 0.32
N ALA A 82 16.09 4.83 0.24
CA ALA A 82 15.44 4.28 -0.93
C ALA A 82 15.96 5.07 -2.14
N LYS A 83 16.65 4.41 -3.09
CA LYS A 83 17.18 5.05 -4.31
C LYS A 83 16.06 5.45 -5.30
N GLY A 84 14.82 5.53 -4.83
CA GLY A 84 13.62 5.61 -5.64
C GLY A 84 12.67 6.72 -5.20
N TYR A 85 11.42 6.58 -5.61
CA TYR A 85 10.36 7.52 -5.32
C TYR A 85 9.96 7.50 -3.84
N SER A 86 9.47 8.64 -3.32
CA SER A 86 8.84 8.69 -2.01
C SER A 86 7.60 7.79 -1.96
N THR A 87 7.20 7.33 -0.77
CA THR A 87 6.02 6.49 -0.57
C THR A 87 4.79 7.06 -1.28
N ASN A 88 4.52 8.36 -1.11
CA ASN A 88 3.39 9.04 -1.78
C ASN A 88 3.44 8.96 -3.31
N LYS A 89 4.64 9.03 -3.92
CA LYS A 89 4.80 8.90 -5.37
C LYS A 89 4.58 7.46 -5.84
N LEU A 90 5.00 6.47 -5.05
CA LEU A 90 4.73 5.07 -5.34
C LEU A 90 3.23 4.77 -5.25
N VAL A 91 2.56 5.26 -4.19
CA VAL A 91 1.10 5.16 -4.03
C VAL A 91 0.40 5.73 -5.26
N ALA A 92 0.73 6.95 -5.67
CA ALA A 92 0.15 7.55 -6.88
C ALA A 92 0.41 6.73 -8.16
N SER A 93 1.64 6.23 -8.34
CA SER A 93 2.02 5.42 -9.50
C SER A 93 1.28 4.08 -9.57
N TYR A 94 1.00 3.44 -8.44
CA TYR A 94 0.31 2.15 -8.41
C TYR A 94 -1.22 2.32 -8.45
N TYR A 95 -1.77 3.25 -7.68
CA TYR A 95 -3.22 3.47 -7.64
C TYR A 95 -3.78 4.08 -8.93
N SER A 96 -2.97 4.82 -9.70
CA SER A 96 -3.34 5.25 -11.08
C SER A 96 -3.45 4.12 -12.10
N GLN A 97 -3.03 2.90 -11.74
CA GLN A 97 -3.25 1.71 -12.56
C GLN A 97 -4.60 1.03 -12.28
N LEU A 98 -5.30 1.45 -11.22
CA LEU A 98 -6.54 0.84 -10.75
C LEU A 98 -7.76 1.67 -11.14
N THR A 99 -8.88 1.00 -11.36
CA THR A 99 -10.19 1.66 -11.39
C THR A 99 -10.60 2.06 -9.97
N LYS A 100 -11.45 3.10 -9.85
CA LYS A 100 -12.05 3.47 -8.56
C LYS A 100 -12.79 2.31 -7.91
N MET A 101 -13.40 1.45 -8.71
CA MET A 101 -14.08 0.25 -8.23
C MET A 101 -13.08 -0.72 -7.58
N GLN A 102 -11.95 -1.01 -8.25
CA GLN A 102 -10.91 -1.88 -7.67
C GLN A 102 -10.37 -1.31 -6.36
N ILE A 103 -10.19 0.01 -6.29
CA ILE A 103 -9.75 0.68 -5.05
C ILE A 103 -10.78 0.50 -3.94
N LEU A 104 -12.08 0.64 -4.23
CA LEU A 104 -13.14 0.44 -3.24
C LEU A 104 -13.22 -1.01 -2.75
N GLN A 105 -13.05 -1.99 -3.64
CA GLN A 105 -12.99 -3.40 -3.25
C GLN A 105 -11.76 -3.69 -2.39
N LEU A 106 -10.60 -3.17 -2.80
CA LEU A 106 -9.37 -3.31 -2.02
C LEU A 106 -9.51 -2.65 -0.64
N TYR A 107 -10.11 -1.47 -0.58
CA TYR A 107 -10.44 -0.80 0.68
C TYR A 107 -11.35 -1.64 1.56
N ASN A 108 -12.34 -2.34 0.99
CA ASN A 108 -13.22 -3.21 1.78
C ASN A 108 -12.45 -4.33 2.49
N ILE A 109 -11.39 -4.88 1.85
CA ILE A 109 -10.51 -5.89 2.46
C ILE A 109 -9.74 -5.30 3.65
N TYR A 110 -9.19 -4.08 3.50
CA TYR A 110 -8.33 -3.45 4.50
C TYR A 110 -9.02 -2.40 5.38
N ARG A 111 -10.36 -2.35 5.39
CA ARG A 111 -11.13 -1.25 6.00
C ARG A 111 -10.76 -1.01 7.46
N TYR A 112 -10.64 -2.08 8.24
CA TYR A 112 -10.30 -1.98 9.66
C TYR A 112 -8.85 -1.54 9.89
N ASP A 113 -7.93 -1.85 8.98
CA ASP A 113 -6.55 -1.36 9.06
C ASP A 113 -6.52 0.15 8.78
N PHE A 114 -7.33 0.65 7.83
CA PHE A 114 -7.48 2.09 7.58
C PHE A 114 -7.98 2.82 8.84
N GLU A 115 -9.04 2.29 9.47
CA GLU A 115 -9.59 2.86 10.69
C GLU A 115 -8.59 2.81 11.86
N LEU A 116 -7.91 1.69 12.03
CA LEU A 116 -6.99 1.48 13.15
C LEU A 116 -5.73 2.37 13.06
N PHE A 117 -5.20 2.55 11.86
CA PHE A 117 -3.95 3.29 11.65
C PHE A 117 -4.15 4.72 11.16
N ASP A 118 -5.39 5.22 11.21
CA ASP A 118 -5.75 6.59 10.86
C ASP A 118 -5.32 6.93 9.42
N TYR A 119 -5.73 6.08 8.48
CA TYR A 119 -5.65 6.35 7.04
C TYR A 119 -7.03 6.70 6.50
N THR A 120 -7.08 7.65 5.56
CA THR A 120 -8.29 7.99 4.82
C THR A 120 -8.24 7.36 3.43
N LEU A 121 -9.41 7.09 2.85
CA LEU A 121 -9.52 6.66 1.46
C LEU A 121 -9.21 7.78 0.47
N ASP A 122 -9.31 9.04 0.92
CA ASP A 122 -8.93 10.24 0.19
C ASP A 122 -7.44 10.17 -0.20
N GLY A 123 -7.08 10.67 -1.38
CA GLY A 123 -5.75 10.48 -1.96
C GLY A 123 -5.57 9.14 -2.67
N TYR A 124 -6.05 8.02 -2.12
CA TYR A 124 -6.01 6.73 -2.85
C TYR A 124 -7.05 6.69 -3.97
N LEU A 125 -8.31 7.00 -3.65
CA LEU A 125 -9.41 7.00 -4.60
C LEU A 125 -9.27 8.08 -5.68
N ASP A 126 -8.58 9.19 -5.35
CA ASP A 126 -8.32 10.30 -6.26
C ASP A 126 -7.38 9.93 -7.40
N HIS A 127 -6.53 8.93 -7.19
CA HIS A 127 -5.64 8.41 -8.23
C HIS A 127 -6.35 7.43 -9.18
N GLY A 128 -7.48 6.86 -8.79
CA GLY A 128 -8.18 5.83 -9.56
C GLY A 128 -8.83 6.32 -10.84
N THR A 129 -8.80 5.49 -11.88
CA THR A 129 -9.48 5.78 -13.15
C THR A 129 -11.00 5.57 -13.03
N THR A 130 -11.78 6.37 -13.75
CA THR A 130 -13.26 6.35 -13.69
C THR A 130 -13.90 5.19 -14.42
N GLU A 131 -13.20 4.58 -15.38
CA GLU A 131 -13.62 3.38 -16.10
C GLU A 131 -12.43 2.43 -16.27
N ALA A 132 -12.71 1.15 -16.56
CA ALA A 132 -11.73 0.23 -17.11
C ALA A 132 -11.31 0.82 -18.46
N THR A 133 -10.28 1.67 -18.47
CA THR A 133 -9.63 1.97 -19.73
C THR A 133 -9.19 0.64 -20.28
N ASP A 134 -9.73 0.25 -21.44
CA ASP A 134 -9.24 -0.82 -22.30
C ASP A 134 -7.76 -0.53 -22.61
N ARG A 135 -6.88 -0.74 -21.62
CA ARG A 135 -5.43 -0.83 -21.81
C ARG A 135 -5.03 -2.20 -22.33
N ASP A 136 -6.04 -3.02 -22.68
CA ASP A 136 -5.91 -4.19 -23.53
C ASP A 136 -6.03 -3.84 -25.02
N ASP A 137 -6.26 -2.57 -25.41
CA ASP A 137 -6.15 -2.15 -26.82
C ASP A 137 -4.72 -1.71 -27.16
N PRO A 138 -4.00 -2.42 -28.05
CA PRO A 138 -2.62 -2.11 -28.38
C PRO A 138 -2.47 -0.90 -29.33
N THR A 139 -3.48 -0.04 -29.46
CA THR A 139 -3.56 1.02 -30.48
C THR A 139 -3.68 2.46 -29.96
N THR A 140 -3.54 2.71 -28.65
CA THR A 140 -3.53 4.08 -28.10
C THR A 140 -2.22 4.43 -27.40
#